data_AF-I6Z5Q2-F1
#
_entry.id   AF-I6Z5Q2-F1
#
_cell.length_a   1.000
_cell.length_b   1.000
_cell.length_c   1.000
_cell.angle_alpha   90.00
_cell.angle_beta   90.00
_cell.angle_gamma   90.00
#
_symmetry.space_group_name_H-M   'P 1'
#
loop_
_entity.id
_entity.type
_entity.pdbx_description
1 polymer ?
#
loop_
_entity_poly.entity_id
_entity_poly.type
_entity_poly.pdbx_seq_one_letter_code
_entity_poly.pdbx_strand_id
1 'polypeptide(L)'
;MRPTKNSIRHRKHPFNARHSERNIYKALSSCVRKKKCYLYKELVFERYKERILSVAIFLFTTSPFLFRRKSDNLFNFHWRKYTQIFSKKDKIQLLNCSVLYLLENSQFSKTDEKKIRDFLPKPIPSFNENYFLIIMKKKSEDNDFNPLSLKFNKYLKLISISLRLFEIIRYEISKDYSKVLELVELSHIWKEKISDIFGFKSEYINFLYFLNLKRKRRSGWSD
;
A
#
# COMPACT_ATOMS: atom_id res chain seq x y z
N MET A 1 57.09 -11.03 -5.29
CA MET A 1 55.91 -10.56 -6.07
C MET A 1 54.65 -11.10 -5.40
N ARG A 2 53.75 -10.24 -4.92
CA ARG A 2 52.45 -10.67 -4.35
C ARG A 2 51.42 -10.76 -5.49
N PRO A 3 50.63 -11.84 -5.59
CA PRO A 3 49.59 -11.91 -6.60
C PRO A 3 48.45 -10.94 -6.26
N THR A 4 48.11 -10.08 -7.20
CA THR A 4 46.96 -9.19 -7.15
C THR A 4 45.68 -10.01 -7.19
N LYS A 5 44.90 -9.96 -6.11
CA LYS A 5 43.53 -10.50 -6.08
C LYS A 5 42.66 -9.67 -7.03
N ASN A 6 42.38 -10.23 -8.21
CA ASN A 6 41.31 -9.76 -9.08
C ASN A 6 39.98 -9.90 -8.33
N SER A 7 39.53 -8.82 -7.69
CA SER A 7 38.17 -8.75 -7.16
C SER A 7 37.20 -8.68 -8.32
N ILE A 8 36.59 -9.81 -8.65
CA ILE A 8 35.44 -9.87 -9.56
C ILE A 8 34.35 -9.04 -8.89
N ARG A 9 34.10 -7.81 -9.39
CA ARG A 9 32.95 -7.01 -8.98
C ARG A 9 31.70 -7.84 -9.27
N HIS A 10 31.10 -8.41 -8.23
CA HIS A 10 29.75 -8.98 -8.32
C HIS A 10 28.83 -7.90 -8.89
N ARG A 11 28.45 -8.06 -10.17
CA ARG A 11 27.41 -7.23 -10.79
C ARG A 11 26.16 -7.39 -9.94
N LYS A 12 25.74 -6.31 -9.27
CA LYS A 12 24.46 -6.26 -8.56
C LYS A 12 23.37 -6.63 -9.57
N HIS A 13 22.67 -7.73 -9.35
CA HIS A 13 21.56 -8.16 -10.20
C HIS A 13 20.62 -6.97 -10.47
N PRO A 14 20.26 -6.68 -11.73
CA PRO A 14 19.36 -5.57 -12.06
C PRO A 14 17.97 -5.70 -11.38
N PHE A 15 17.61 -6.91 -10.95
CA PHE A 15 16.37 -7.26 -10.25
C PHE A 15 16.50 -7.42 -8.73
N ASN A 16 17.63 -7.03 -8.13
CA ASN A 16 17.67 -6.88 -6.66
C ASN A 16 16.85 -5.64 -6.28
N ALA A 17 15.54 -5.84 -6.14
CA ALA A 17 14.62 -4.85 -5.60
C ALA A 17 15.22 -4.27 -4.33
N ARG A 18 15.42 -2.95 -4.29
CA ARG A 18 16.08 -2.29 -3.16
C ARG A 18 15.26 -2.52 -1.89
N HIS A 19 15.91 -2.50 -0.73
CA HIS A 19 15.25 -2.70 0.56
C HIS A 19 14.01 -1.82 0.76
N SER A 20 13.96 -0.62 0.17
CA SER A 20 12.79 0.27 0.21
C SER A 20 11.52 -0.32 -0.43
N GLU A 21 11.66 -1.10 -1.50
CA GLU A 21 10.57 -1.64 -2.32
C GLU A 21 9.91 -2.86 -1.65
N ARG A 22 10.71 -3.67 -0.94
CA ARG A 22 10.28 -4.87 -0.19
C ARG A 22 9.78 -4.58 1.23
N ASN A 23 9.71 -3.31 1.63
CA ASN A 23 9.45 -2.93 3.02
C ASN A 23 8.30 -1.92 3.20
N ILE A 24 7.38 -1.74 2.23
CA ILE A 24 6.21 -0.87 2.43
C ILE A 24 5.40 -1.38 3.63
N TYR A 25 5.12 -2.68 3.67
CA TYR A 25 4.47 -3.33 4.82
C TYR A 25 5.20 -3.05 6.13
N LYS A 26 6.53 -3.26 6.18
CA LYS A 26 7.32 -3.02 7.39
C LYS A 26 7.31 -1.55 7.79
N ALA A 27 7.41 -0.64 6.82
CA ALA A 27 7.41 0.79 7.09
C ALA A 27 6.07 1.23 7.68
N LEU A 28 4.95 0.79 7.10
CA LEU A 28 3.60 1.06 7.62
C LEU A 28 3.39 0.42 9.00
N SER A 29 3.74 -0.86 9.16
CA SER A 29 3.66 -1.57 10.44
C SER A 29 4.51 -0.90 11.54
N SER A 30 5.68 -0.36 11.18
CA SER A 30 6.52 0.41 12.11
C SER A 30 5.84 1.71 12.56
N CYS A 31 5.06 2.36 11.69
CA CYS A 31 4.30 3.56 12.03
C CYS A 31 3.15 3.25 13.00
N VAL A 32 2.44 2.13 12.81
CA VAL A 32 1.39 1.66 13.74
C VAL A 32 1.97 1.37 15.12
N ARG A 33 3.19 0.84 15.22
CA ARG A 33 3.86 0.49 16.49
C ARG A 33 4.45 1.67 17.26
N LYS A 34 4.32 2.91 16.77
CA LYS A 34 4.88 4.07 17.47
C LYS A 34 3.96 4.53 18.59
N LYS A 35 4.51 4.70 19.79
CA LYS A 35 3.80 5.22 20.99
C LYS A 35 2.99 6.51 20.74
N LYS A 36 3.44 7.38 19.82
CA LYS A 36 2.75 8.64 19.47
C LYS A 36 1.55 8.45 18.51
N CYS A 37 1.37 7.28 17.92
CA CYS A 37 0.23 6.98 17.04
C CYS A 37 -0.91 6.38 17.87
N TYR A 38 -2.14 6.89 17.73
CA TYR A 38 -3.29 6.35 18.47
C TYR A 38 -3.59 4.90 18.09
N LEU A 39 -3.21 4.47 16.88
CA LEU A 39 -3.31 3.07 16.43
C LEU A 39 -2.47 2.10 17.29
N TYR A 40 -1.50 2.60 18.05
CA TYR A 40 -0.74 1.81 19.01
C TYR A 40 -1.47 1.61 20.34
N LYS A 41 -2.36 2.54 20.70
CA LYS A 41 -2.82 2.70 22.08
C LYS A 41 -3.86 1.67 22.51
N GLU A 42 -4.60 1.09 21.57
CA GLU A 42 -5.76 0.24 21.87
C GLU A 42 -5.72 -1.12 21.19
N LEU A 43 -6.25 -2.14 21.90
CA LEU A 43 -6.39 -3.51 21.40
C LEU A 43 -7.28 -3.59 20.14
N VAL A 44 -8.23 -2.67 19.99
CA VAL A 44 -9.11 -2.62 18.80
C VAL A 44 -8.29 -2.46 17.53
N PHE A 45 -7.28 -1.59 17.51
CA PHE A 45 -6.46 -1.37 16.32
C PHE A 45 -5.50 -2.52 16.06
N GLU A 46 -5.03 -3.23 17.09
CA GLU A 46 -4.21 -4.44 16.89
C GLU A 46 -5.05 -5.58 16.29
N ARG A 47 -6.31 -5.74 16.71
CA ARG A 47 -7.25 -6.73 16.14
C ARG A 47 -7.44 -6.57 14.64
N TYR A 48 -7.61 -5.34 14.16
CA TYR A 48 -7.87 -5.04 12.74
C TYR A 48 -6.63 -4.58 11.96
N LYS A 49 -5.46 -4.63 12.58
CA LYS A 49 -4.20 -4.11 12.05
C LYS A 49 -3.89 -4.57 10.64
N GLU A 50 -4.12 -5.85 10.36
CA GLU A 50 -3.79 -6.44 9.07
C GLU A 50 -4.70 -5.92 7.95
N ARG A 51 -5.99 -5.70 8.25
CA ARG A 51 -6.93 -5.02 7.34
C ARG A 51 -6.54 -3.56 7.11
N ILE A 52 -6.20 -2.84 8.19
CA ILE A 52 -5.72 -1.45 8.11
C ILE A 52 -4.46 -1.37 7.24
N LEU A 53 -3.51 -2.28 7.46
CA LEU A 53 -2.27 -2.35 6.67
C LEU A 53 -2.53 -2.72 5.22
N SER A 54 -3.48 -3.60 4.92
CA SER A 54 -3.86 -3.95 3.54
C SER A 54 -4.32 -2.72 2.76
N VAL A 55 -5.27 -1.95 3.31
CA VAL A 55 -5.73 -0.70 2.70
C VAL A 55 -4.58 0.30 2.60
N ALA A 56 -3.76 0.43 3.64
CA ALA A 56 -2.64 1.38 3.62
C ALA A 56 -1.56 1.02 2.59
N ILE A 57 -1.29 -0.27 2.37
CA ILE A 57 -0.39 -0.75 1.32
C ILE A 57 -0.97 -0.36 -0.03
N PHE A 58 -2.25 -0.67 -0.28
CA PHE A 58 -2.93 -0.27 -1.51
C PHE A 58 -2.73 1.22 -1.76
N LEU A 59 -3.18 2.07 -0.83
CA LEU A 59 -3.10 3.52 -0.98
C LEU A 59 -1.65 3.98 -1.19
N PHE A 60 -0.68 3.45 -0.45
CA PHE A 60 0.71 3.84 -0.60
C PHE A 60 1.30 3.41 -1.95
N THR A 61 0.89 2.26 -2.48
CA THR A 61 1.40 1.74 -3.76
C THR A 61 0.82 2.48 -4.96
N THR A 62 -0.41 2.93 -4.90
CA THR A 62 -1.14 3.53 -6.02
C THR A 62 -1.12 5.06 -6.01
N SER A 63 -1.18 5.69 -4.83
CA SER A 63 -1.22 7.16 -4.70
C SER A 63 -0.10 7.89 -5.45
N PRO A 64 1.16 7.41 -5.45
CA PRO A 64 2.21 8.06 -6.24
C PRO A 64 1.88 8.17 -7.71
N PHE A 65 1.26 7.13 -8.27
CA PHE A 65 0.98 7.02 -9.69
C PHE A 65 -0.25 7.83 -10.12
N LEU A 66 -0.96 8.43 -9.16
CA LEU A 66 -1.98 9.45 -9.42
C LEU A 66 -1.36 10.78 -9.89
N PHE A 67 -0.04 10.97 -9.70
CA PHE A 67 0.66 12.14 -10.20
C PHE A 67 1.32 11.85 -11.55
N ARG A 68 1.32 12.87 -12.41
CA ARG A 68 2.18 12.95 -13.59
C ARG A 68 3.23 14.02 -13.33
N ARG A 69 4.50 13.65 -13.43
CA ARG A 69 5.61 14.62 -13.48
C ARG A 69 5.63 15.31 -14.85
N LYS A 70 5.90 16.61 -14.89
CA LYS A 70 6.01 17.36 -16.16
C LYS A 70 7.07 16.79 -17.11
N SER A 71 8.16 16.24 -16.56
CA SER A 71 9.27 15.65 -17.33
C SER A 71 9.08 14.18 -17.71
N ASP A 72 7.96 13.56 -17.34
CA ASP A 72 7.74 12.14 -17.63
C ASP A 72 7.31 11.92 -19.09
N ASN A 73 8.25 11.38 -19.86
CA ASN A 73 8.00 10.72 -21.15
C ASN A 73 8.11 9.21 -20.97
N LEU A 74 7.42 8.43 -21.83
CA LEU A 74 7.40 6.95 -21.80
C LEU A 74 8.82 6.34 -21.67
N PHE A 75 9.81 6.94 -22.34
CA PHE A 75 11.19 6.45 -22.40
C PHE A 75 12.02 6.71 -21.12
N ASN A 76 11.61 7.64 -20.27
CA ASN A 76 12.36 8.06 -19.06
C ASN A 76 11.63 7.75 -17.75
N PHE A 77 10.57 6.94 -17.82
CA PHE A 77 9.77 6.60 -16.65
C PHE A 77 10.57 5.74 -15.65
N HIS A 78 10.69 6.26 -14.42
CA HIS A 78 11.36 5.56 -13.33
C HIS A 78 10.45 5.46 -12.10
N TRP A 79 9.69 4.37 -12.03
CA TRP A 79 8.74 4.07 -10.94
C TRP A 79 9.34 4.18 -9.53
N ARG A 80 10.64 3.96 -9.37
CA ARG A 80 11.33 4.11 -8.06
C ARG A 80 11.23 5.53 -7.52
N LYS A 81 11.31 6.56 -8.38
CA LYS A 81 11.15 7.96 -7.97
C LYS A 81 9.75 8.23 -7.42
N TYR A 82 8.75 7.50 -7.92
CA TYR A 82 7.36 7.60 -7.45
C TYR A 82 7.19 7.06 -6.03
N THR A 83 7.85 5.94 -5.69
CA THR A 83 7.77 5.38 -4.32
C THR A 83 8.35 6.29 -3.22
N GLN A 84 9.06 7.35 -3.60
CA GLN A 84 9.68 8.33 -2.70
C GLN A 84 8.85 9.60 -2.52
N ILE A 85 7.74 9.75 -3.26
CA ILE A 85 6.87 10.95 -3.20
C ILE A 85 6.31 11.14 -1.78
N PHE A 86 5.87 10.05 -1.15
CA PHE A 86 5.26 10.11 0.18
C PHE A 86 6.29 9.90 1.29
N SER A 87 6.31 10.88 2.18
CA SER A 87 7.16 10.95 3.37
C SER A 87 6.69 10.00 4.48
N LYS A 88 7.42 10.00 5.60
CA LYS A 88 7.02 9.24 6.80
C LYS A 88 5.75 9.78 7.45
N LYS A 89 5.48 11.09 7.37
CA LYS A 89 4.25 11.69 7.91
C LYS A 89 3.05 11.23 7.08
N ASP A 90 3.21 11.19 5.76
CA ASP A 90 2.14 10.80 4.85
C ASP A 90 1.73 9.33 5.04
N LYS A 91 2.68 8.45 5.39
CA LYS A 91 2.37 7.06 5.79
C LYS A 91 1.38 6.98 6.95
N ILE A 92 1.49 7.88 7.94
CA ILE A 92 0.56 7.94 9.08
C ILE A 92 -0.80 8.45 8.61
N GLN A 93 -0.82 9.46 7.73
CA GLN A 93 -2.07 9.98 7.17
C GLN A 93 -2.80 8.93 6.33
N LEU A 94 -2.08 8.15 5.52
CA LEU A 94 -2.65 7.04 4.75
C LEU A 94 -3.16 5.89 5.63
N LEU A 95 -2.51 5.64 6.77
CA LEU A 95 -3.04 4.72 7.79
C LEU A 95 -4.35 5.25 8.39
N ASN A 96 -4.47 6.55 8.66
CA ASN A 96 -5.71 7.15 9.13
C ASN A 96 -6.82 7.04 8.07
N CYS A 97 -6.51 7.32 6.81
CA CYS A 97 -7.44 7.08 5.70
C CYS A 97 -7.87 5.61 5.65
N SER A 98 -6.96 4.68 5.90
CA SER A 98 -7.30 3.25 5.95
C SER A 98 -8.33 2.93 7.03
N VAL A 99 -8.22 3.54 8.21
CA VAL A 99 -9.23 3.40 9.27
C VAL A 99 -10.57 4.00 8.85
N LEU A 100 -10.57 5.20 8.27
CA LEU A 100 -11.80 5.86 7.79
C LEU A 100 -12.51 5.01 6.73
N TYR A 101 -11.76 4.48 5.76
CA TYR A 101 -12.32 3.59 4.74
C TYR A 101 -13.00 2.37 5.36
N LEU A 102 -12.30 1.69 6.27
CA LEU A 102 -12.83 0.50 6.94
C LEU A 102 -14.06 0.83 7.80
N LEU A 103 -14.09 2.01 8.42
CA LEU A 103 -15.22 2.50 9.23
C LEU A 103 -16.45 2.80 8.37
N GLU A 104 -16.27 3.45 7.23
CA GLU A 104 -17.36 3.78 6.30
C GLU A 104 -17.95 2.55 5.60
N ASN A 105 -17.14 1.50 5.43
CA ASN A 105 -17.54 0.27 4.74
C ASN A 105 -17.86 -0.89 5.73
N SER A 106 -18.16 -0.55 7.00
CA SER A 106 -18.55 -1.48 8.07
C SER A 106 -17.66 -2.72 8.19
N GLN A 107 -16.34 -2.52 8.08
CA GLN A 107 -15.34 -3.59 8.19
C GLN A 107 -14.91 -3.88 9.64
N PHE A 108 -15.49 -3.14 10.60
CA PHE A 108 -15.35 -3.33 12.03
C PHE A 108 -16.67 -3.84 12.64
N SER A 109 -16.60 -4.49 13.79
CA SER A 109 -17.81 -4.82 14.55
C SER A 109 -18.48 -3.55 15.08
N LYS A 110 -19.82 -3.55 15.24
CA LYS A 110 -20.57 -2.37 15.75
C LYS A 110 -20.04 -1.84 17.09
N THR A 111 -19.58 -2.72 17.97
CA THR A 111 -19.01 -2.35 19.27
C THR A 111 -17.63 -1.71 19.11
N ASP A 112 -16.81 -2.23 18.21
CA ASP A 112 -15.49 -1.68 17.91
C ASP A 112 -15.58 -0.35 17.13
N GLU A 113 -16.56 -0.18 16.25
CA GLU A 113 -16.80 1.08 15.52
C GLU A 113 -17.03 2.25 16.47
N LYS A 114 -17.86 2.04 17.51
CA LYS A 114 -18.11 3.07 18.55
C LYS A 114 -16.80 3.50 19.20
N LYS A 115 -15.97 2.53 19.63
CA LYS A 115 -14.66 2.80 20.22
C LYS A 115 -13.74 3.53 19.26
N ILE A 116 -13.65 3.10 18.01
CA ILE A 116 -12.78 3.72 17.00
C ILE A 116 -13.16 5.18 16.77
N ARG A 117 -14.47 5.50 16.73
CA ARG A 117 -14.96 6.88 16.55
C ARG A 117 -14.51 7.82 17.66
N ASP A 118 -14.30 7.33 18.89
CA ASP A 118 -13.82 8.14 20.00
C ASP A 118 -12.36 8.60 19.84
N PHE A 119 -11.56 7.90 19.03
CA PHE A 119 -10.16 8.27 18.75
C PHE A 119 -10.00 9.20 17.54
N LEU A 120 -11.03 9.35 16.73
CA LEU A 120 -10.97 10.16 15.51
C LEU A 120 -11.27 11.63 15.82
N PRO A 121 -10.62 12.58 15.10
CA PRO A 121 -10.92 14.00 15.26
C PRO A 121 -12.38 14.28 14.94
N LYS A 122 -13.01 15.22 15.68
CA LYS A 122 -14.40 15.65 15.47
C LYS A 122 -14.43 17.02 14.78
N PRO A 123 -15.28 17.23 13.75
CA PRO A 123 -16.12 16.22 13.10
C PRO A 123 -15.27 15.17 12.36
N ILE A 124 -15.76 13.92 12.32
CA ILE A 124 -15.03 12.82 11.66
C ILE A 124 -15.09 13.06 10.15
N PRO A 125 -13.95 13.29 9.47
CA PRO A 125 -13.94 13.52 8.03
C PRO A 125 -14.23 12.22 7.29
N SER A 126 -14.78 12.33 6.08
CA SER A 126 -14.93 11.15 5.23
C SER A 126 -13.57 10.64 4.72
N PHE A 127 -13.51 9.37 4.33
CA PHE A 127 -12.37 8.79 3.64
C PHE A 127 -12.00 9.62 2.42
N ASN A 128 -13.00 9.95 1.59
CA ASN A 128 -12.79 10.65 0.33
C ASN A 128 -12.21 12.04 0.53
N GLU A 129 -12.77 12.83 1.45
CA GLU A 129 -12.27 14.17 1.76
C GLU A 129 -10.83 14.10 2.27
N ASN A 130 -10.56 13.25 3.26
CA ASN A 130 -9.24 13.18 3.87
C ASN A 130 -8.20 12.64 2.88
N TYR A 131 -8.55 11.64 2.09
CA TYR A 131 -7.65 11.09 1.09
C TYR A 131 -7.38 12.09 -0.05
N PHE A 132 -8.40 12.80 -0.53
CA PHE A 132 -8.24 13.88 -1.50
C PHE A 132 -7.33 14.99 -0.98
N LEU A 133 -7.50 15.41 0.27
CA LEU A 133 -6.64 16.42 0.91
C LEU A 133 -5.18 15.98 0.96
N ILE A 134 -4.89 14.71 1.24
CA ILE A 134 -3.51 14.18 1.21
C ILE A 134 -2.92 14.32 -0.20
N ILE A 135 -3.67 13.94 -1.24
CA ILE A 135 -3.22 14.03 -2.63
C ILE A 135 -2.99 15.50 -3.03
N MET A 136 -3.92 16.39 -2.71
CA MET A 136 -3.83 17.82 -3.05
C MET A 136 -2.73 18.54 -2.28
N LYS A 137 -2.54 18.22 -1.01
CA LYS A 137 -1.41 18.74 -0.23
C LYS A 137 -0.08 18.35 -0.88
N LYS A 138 0.06 17.09 -1.30
CA LYS A 138 1.27 16.62 -1.98
C LYS A 138 1.51 17.34 -3.31
N LYS A 139 0.45 17.65 -4.06
CA LYS A 139 0.51 18.51 -5.25
C LYS A 139 1.04 19.91 -4.90
N SER A 140 0.50 20.55 -3.85
CA SER A 140 0.93 21.92 -3.48
C SER A 140 2.37 22.01 -2.98
N GLU A 141 2.95 20.92 -2.48
CA GLU A 141 4.34 20.86 -2.05
C GLU A 141 5.32 20.72 -3.24
N ASP A 142 4.85 20.30 -4.41
CA ASP A 142 5.68 20.02 -5.59
C ASP A 142 4.95 20.40 -6.88
N ASN A 143 5.30 21.57 -7.41
CA ASN A 143 4.71 22.16 -8.62
C ASN A 143 4.92 21.33 -9.90
N ASP A 144 5.74 20.29 -9.86
CA ASP A 144 5.93 19.36 -10.98
C ASP A 144 4.90 18.24 -11.01
N PHE A 145 4.07 18.09 -9.97
CA PHE A 145 3.01 17.10 -9.93
C PHE A 145 1.68 17.65 -10.43
N ASN A 146 1.20 17.07 -11.53
CA ASN A 146 -0.18 17.25 -11.96
C ASN A 146 -0.98 15.99 -11.58
N PRO A 147 -2.01 16.10 -10.73
CA PRO A 147 -2.89 14.97 -10.44
C PRO A 147 -3.64 14.59 -11.72
N LEU A 148 -3.73 13.30 -12.00
CA LEU A 148 -4.57 12.78 -13.07
C LEU A 148 -6.04 13.12 -12.77
N SER A 149 -6.84 13.36 -13.81
CA SER A 149 -8.30 13.53 -13.71
C SER A 149 -8.94 12.19 -13.34
N LEU A 150 -8.82 11.82 -12.07
CA LEU A 150 -9.24 10.51 -11.60
C LEU A 150 -10.71 10.54 -11.23
N LYS A 151 -11.47 9.62 -11.81
CA LYS A 151 -12.77 9.23 -11.27
C LYS A 151 -12.52 8.45 -9.98
N PHE A 152 -12.35 9.14 -8.85
CA PHE A 152 -12.08 8.54 -7.53
C PHE A 152 -13.00 7.35 -7.22
N ASN A 153 -14.25 7.39 -7.66
CA ASN A 153 -15.21 6.28 -7.52
C ASN A 153 -14.73 4.94 -8.12
N LYS A 154 -14.03 4.95 -9.27
CA LYS A 154 -13.44 3.73 -9.86
C LYS A 154 -12.30 3.19 -8.98
N TYR A 155 -11.52 4.10 -8.41
CA TYR A 155 -10.38 3.80 -7.55
C TYR A 155 -10.80 3.24 -6.17
N LEU A 156 -11.92 3.69 -5.62
CA LEU A 156 -12.47 3.18 -4.35
C LEU A 156 -12.82 1.69 -4.40
N LYS A 157 -13.40 1.23 -5.52
CA LYS A 157 -13.75 -0.18 -5.72
C LYS A 157 -12.52 -1.10 -5.75
N LEU A 158 -11.33 -0.57 -6.01
CA LEU A 158 -10.10 -1.36 -5.95
C LEU A 158 -9.63 -1.62 -4.51
N ILE A 159 -10.04 -0.81 -3.54
CA ILE A 159 -9.67 -1.01 -2.14
C ILE A 159 -10.31 -2.30 -1.60
N SER A 160 -11.58 -2.56 -1.93
CA SER A 160 -12.26 -3.79 -1.52
C SER A 160 -11.65 -5.04 -2.17
N ILE A 161 -11.32 -4.95 -3.47
CA ILE A 161 -10.60 -6.03 -4.18
C ILE A 161 -9.24 -6.28 -3.52
N SER A 162 -8.50 -5.21 -3.21
CA SER A 162 -7.23 -5.30 -2.49
C SER A 162 -7.38 -6.01 -1.14
N LEU A 163 -8.40 -5.66 -0.36
CA LEU A 163 -8.67 -6.32 0.92
C LEU A 163 -8.91 -7.82 0.75
N ARG A 164 -9.74 -8.21 -0.21
CA ARG A 164 -10.04 -9.62 -0.47
C ARG A 164 -8.80 -10.40 -0.94
N LEU A 165 -8.03 -9.84 -1.88
CA LEU A 165 -6.76 -10.41 -2.33
C LEU A 165 -5.81 -10.64 -1.16
N PHE A 166 -5.66 -9.63 -0.28
CA PHE A 166 -4.82 -9.73 0.91
C PHE A 166 -5.27 -10.85 1.85
N GLU A 167 -6.58 -10.95 2.13
CA GLU A 167 -7.13 -11.96 3.03
C GLU A 167 -6.89 -13.38 2.50
N ILE A 168 -7.18 -13.62 1.21
CA ILE A 168 -6.96 -14.90 0.56
C ILE A 168 -5.48 -15.31 0.62
N ILE A 169 -4.58 -14.41 0.19
CA ILE A 169 -3.13 -14.67 0.13
C ILE A 169 -2.54 -14.95 1.51
N ARG A 170 -3.00 -14.24 2.55
CA ARG A 170 -2.36 -14.34 3.87
C ARG A 170 -2.95 -15.38 4.80
N TYR A 171 -4.24 -15.67 4.69
CA TYR A 171 -4.97 -16.43 5.70
C TYR A 171 -5.74 -17.63 5.18
N GLU A 172 -6.23 -17.60 3.93
CA GLU A 172 -7.18 -18.60 3.46
C GLU A 172 -6.52 -19.71 2.66
N ILE A 173 -5.60 -19.40 1.73
CA ILE A 173 -4.95 -20.44 0.88
C ILE A 173 -4.23 -21.51 1.72
N SER A 174 -3.66 -21.13 2.87
CA SER A 174 -3.00 -22.09 3.77
C SER A 174 -3.97 -23.05 4.45
N LYS A 175 -5.27 -22.77 4.42
CA LYS A 175 -6.34 -23.56 5.06
C LYS A 175 -7.17 -24.30 4.02
N ASP A 176 -7.39 -23.68 2.87
CA ASP A 176 -8.22 -24.18 1.79
C ASP A 176 -7.59 -23.80 0.44
N TYR A 177 -7.04 -24.81 -0.25
CA TYR A 177 -6.38 -24.60 -1.53
C TYR A 177 -7.36 -24.25 -2.66
N SER A 178 -8.67 -24.52 -2.51
CA SER A 178 -9.68 -24.12 -3.51
C SER A 178 -9.74 -22.59 -3.68
N LYS A 179 -9.35 -21.84 -2.64
CA LYS A 179 -9.22 -20.38 -2.66
C LYS A 179 -8.20 -19.84 -3.66
N VAL A 180 -7.36 -20.70 -4.24
CA VAL A 180 -6.49 -20.33 -5.35
C VAL A 180 -7.30 -19.89 -6.59
N LEU A 181 -8.45 -20.53 -6.86
CA LEU A 181 -9.29 -20.13 -7.99
C LEU A 181 -9.87 -18.72 -7.79
N GLU A 182 -10.41 -18.46 -6.60
CA GLU A 182 -10.89 -17.12 -6.21
C GLU A 182 -9.77 -16.07 -6.29
N LEU A 183 -8.54 -16.42 -5.88
CA LEU A 183 -7.38 -15.55 -6.03
C LEU A 183 -7.09 -15.21 -7.50
N VAL A 184 -7.14 -16.20 -8.40
CA VAL A 184 -6.87 -16.01 -9.83
C VAL A 184 -7.90 -15.07 -10.45
N GLU A 185 -9.20 -15.31 -10.18
CA GLU A 185 -10.30 -14.47 -10.65
C GLU A 185 -10.15 -13.01 -10.17
N LEU A 186 -9.96 -12.82 -8.86
CA LEU A 186 -9.78 -11.48 -8.30
C LEU A 186 -8.51 -10.79 -8.81
N SER A 187 -7.45 -11.55 -9.05
CA SER A 187 -6.20 -11.02 -9.63
C SER A 187 -6.41 -10.58 -11.08
N HIS A 188 -7.24 -11.28 -11.85
CA HIS A 188 -7.62 -10.86 -13.20
C HIS A 188 -8.40 -9.54 -13.16
N ILE A 189 -9.46 -9.47 -12.33
CA ILE A 189 -10.28 -8.25 -12.15
C ILE A 189 -9.41 -7.07 -11.70
N TRP A 190 -8.49 -7.31 -10.75
CA TRP A 190 -7.54 -6.31 -10.29
C TRP A 190 -6.68 -5.78 -11.42
N LYS A 191 -6.04 -6.66 -12.21
CA LYS A 191 -5.14 -6.27 -13.30
C LYS A 191 -5.86 -5.44 -14.35
N GLU A 192 -7.05 -5.87 -14.75
CA GLU A 192 -7.90 -5.18 -15.72
C GLU A 192 -8.21 -3.76 -15.24
N LYS A 193 -8.70 -3.60 -14.00
CA LYS A 193 -9.07 -2.29 -13.44
C LYS A 193 -7.88 -1.38 -13.20
N ILE A 194 -6.75 -1.90 -12.73
CA ILE A 194 -5.53 -1.11 -12.56
C ILE A 194 -4.99 -0.67 -13.92
N SER A 195 -5.09 -1.50 -14.95
CA SER A 195 -4.75 -1.13 -16.33
C SER A 195 -5.67 -0.04 -16.89
N ASP A 196 -6.99 -0.15 -16.69
CA ASP A 196 -7.97 0.88 -17.10
C ASP A 196 -7.64 2.25 -16.48
N ILE A 197 -7.21 2.29 -15.21
CA ILE A 197 -6.96 3.54 -14.50
C ILE A 197 -5.56 4.11 -14.78
N PHE A 198 -4.54 3.25 -14.83
CA PHE A 198 -3.13 3.67 -14.80
C PHE A 198 -2.37 3.41 -16.12
N GLY A 199 -3.00 2.76 -17.10
CA GLY A 199 -2.38 2.40 -18.38
C GLY A 199 -1.09 1.60 -18.16
N PHE A 200 -0.01 1.94 -18.88
CA PHE A 200 1.29 1.25 -18.77
C PHE A 200 1.92 1.29 -17.36
N LYS A 201 1.50 2.20 -16.47
CA LYS A 201 2.00 2.26 -15.08
C LYS A 201 1.46 1.10 -14.23
N SER A 202 0.40 0.43 -14.69
CA SER A 202 -0.28 -0.68 -14.01
C SER A 202 0.66 -1.81 -13.61
N GLU A 203 1.58 -2.21 -14.50
CA GLU A 203 2.53 -3.29 -14.26
C GLU A 203 3.42 -3.03 -13.04
N TYR A 204 3.84 -1.78 -12.84
CA TYR A 204 4.64 -1.39 -11.70
C TYR A 204 3.84 -1.37 -10.40
N ILE A 205 2.58 -0.92 -10.47
CA ILE A 205 1.65 -0.96 -9.33
C ILE A 205 1.39 -2.41 -8.94
N ASN A 206 1.10 -3.28 -9.90
CA ASN A 206 0.90 -4.72 -9.70
C ASN A 206 2.12 -5.34 -9.02
N PHE A 207 3.31 -5.11 -9.58
CA PHE A 207 4.56 -5.60 -9.00
C PHE A 207 4.75 -5.14 -7.56
N LEU A 208 4.61 -3.84 -7.29
CA LEU A 208 4.81 -3.27 -5.95
C LEU A 208 3.81 -3.77 -4.93
N TYR A 209 2.54 -3.85 -5.33
CA TYR A 209 1.46 -4.29 -4.48
C TYR A 209 1.66 -5.74 -4.06
N PHE A 210 1.75 -6.68 -5.01
CA PHE A 210 1.91 -8.10 -4.72
C PHE A 210 3.24 -8.43 -4.03
N LEU A 211 4.32 -7.68 -4.29
CA LEU A 211 5.58 -7.81 -3.57
C LEU A 211 5.41 -7.55 -2.06
N ASN A 212 4.53 -6.64 -1.68
CA ASN A 212 4.30 -6.23 -0.28
C ASN A 212 3.16 -6.99 0.41
N LEU A 213 2.37 -7.77 -0.33
CA LEU A 213 1.37 -8.68 0.23
C LEU A 213 2.00 -9.96 0.80
N LYS A 214 3.11 -10.42 0.22
CA LYS A 214 3.78 -11.68 0.61
C LYS A 214 4.08 -11.71 2.11
N ARG A 215 3.60 -12.78 2.76
CA ARG A 215 3.95 -13.10 4.15
C ARG A 215 5.45 -13.38 4.19
N LYS A 216 6.20 -12.71 5.07
CA LYS A 216 7.55 -13.17 5.38
C LYS A 216 7.40 -14.56 5.99
N ARG A 217 8.01 -15.59 5.38
CA ARG A 217 8.25 -16.86 6.07
C ARG A 217 8.88 -16.53 7.42
N ARG A 218 8.28 -17.03 8.51
CA ARG A 218 9.00 -17.07 9.80
C ARG A 218 10.25 -17.89 9.52
N SER A 219 11.43 -17.28 9.63
CA SER A 219 12.67 -18.03 9.74
C SER A 219 12.60 -18.78 11.07
N GLY A 220 12.21 -20.04 11.02
CA GLY A 220 11.92 -20.86 12.19
C GLY A 220 11.13 -22.11 11.84
N TRP A 221 11.46 -22.74 10.72
CA TRP A 221 11.23 -24.17 10.52
C TRP A 221 12.61 -24.79 10.66
N SER A 222 12.94 -25.12 11.91
CA SER A 222 13.83 -26.22 12.21
C SER A 222 12.93 -27.44 12.30
N ASP A 223 12.91 -28.23 11.22
CA ASP A 223 12.74 -29.67 11.34
C ASP A 223 14.15 -30.26 11.32
#